data_AF-A0A9P4SCL5-F1
#
_entry.id   AF-A0A9P4SCL5-F1
#
_cell.length_a   1.000
_cell.length_b   1.000
_cell.length_c   1.000
_cell.angle_alpha   90.00
_cell.angle_beta   90.00
_cell.angle_gamma   90.00
#
_symmetry.space_group_name_H-M   'P 1'
#
loop_
_entity.id
_entity.type
_entity.pdbx_description
1 polymer ?
#
loop_
_entity_poly.entity_id
_entity_poly.type
_entity_poly.pdbx_seq_one_letter_code
_entity_poly.pdbx_strand_id
1 'polypeptide(L)'
;MPIFPEGSRSYLRDLTREERRLQGRYWNRFKADDLARCLVCSENGHMEETCPSKEVICEHCKSVDLHFSHACPLWLKCPKCGERGHRQSNCPSRLMRSHADGVSCDMCNTEGHKEEECSWLWRTYKPDTSSTRKIDNMIMNCYQCSAPNHWGDDC
;
A
#
# COMPACT_ATOMS: atom_id res chain seq x y z
N MET A 1 -30.09 10.90 9.28
CA MET A 1 -29.85 9.82 8.30
C MET A 1 -29.35 10.49 7.03
N PRO A 2 -28.15 10.21 6.53
CA PRO A 2 -27.74 10.74 5.23
C PRO A 2 -28.71 10.24 4.15
N ILE A 3 -29.33 11.18 3.44
CA ILE A 3 -30.28 10.91 2.37
C ILE A 3 -29.44 10.68 1.12
N PHE A 4 -29.13 9.41 0.83
CA PHE A 4 -28.52 9.03 -0.44
C PHE A 4 -29.61 9.03 -1.52
N PRO A 5 -29.33 9.54 -2.74
CA PRO A 5 -30.36 9.74 -3.76
C PRO A 5 -31.12 8.43 -4.04
N GLU A 6 -32.45 8.49 -4.05
CA GLU A 6 -33.29 7.32 -4.30
C GLU A 6 -32.95 6.69 -5.66
N GLY A 7 -32.71 5.38 -5.69
CA GLY A 7 -32.31 4.64 -6.90
C GLY A 7 -30.80 4.51 -7.10
N SER A 8 -29.96 5.08 -6.23
CA SER A 8 -28.51 4.81 -6.23
C SER A 8 -28.21 3.48 -5.52
N ARG A 9 -27.22 2.74 -6.05
CA ARG A 9 -26.78 1.42 -5.52
C ARG A 9 -26.00 1.59 -4.21
N SER A 10 -26.69 2.09 -3.19
CA SER A 10 -26.11 2.54 -1.92
C SER A 10 -26.15 1.50 -0.82
N TYR A 11 -27.00 0.47 -0.92
CA TYR A 11 -27.08 -0.62 0.05
C TYR A 11 -26.74 -1.97 -0.58
N LEU A 12 -26.32 -2.94 0.22
CA LEU A 12 -25.97 -4.30 -0.25
C LEU A 12 -27.13 -5.02 -0.93
N ARG A 13 -28.38 -4.72 -0.57
CA ARG A 13 -29.58 -5.23 -1.26
C ARG A 13 -29.68 -4.77 -2.71
N ASP A 14 -29.13 -3.61 -3.03
CA ASP A 14 -29.16 -3.00 -4.37
C ASP A 14 -28.02 -3.51 -5.28
N LEU A 15 -27.10 -4.30 -4.72
CA LEU A 15 -25.94 -4.84 -5.42
C LEU A 15 -26.20 -6.21 -6.06
N THR A 16 -25.36 -6.58 -7.01
CA THR A 16 -25.31 -7.94 -7.57
C THR A 16 -24.73 -8.92 -6.54
N ARG A 17 -24.88 -10.22 -6.81
CA ARG A 17 -24.30 -11.29 -5.97
C ARG A 17 -22.79 -11.17 -5.86
N GLU A 18 -22.10 -10.89 -6.96
CA GLU A 18 -20.64 -10.78 -6.99
C GLU A 18 -20.17 -9.55 -6.22
N GLU A 19 -20.84 -8.41 -6.34
CA GLU A 19 -20.47 -7.22 -5.57
C GLU A 19 -20.71 -7.40 -4.08
N ARG A 20 -21.83 -8.03 -3.67
CA ARG A 20 -22.04 -8.39 -2.25
C ARG A 20 -20.92 -9.29 -1.73
N ARG A 21 -20.44 -10.23 -2.54
CA ARG A 21 -19.30 -11.08 -2.20
C ARG A 21 -18.02 -10.25 -2.02
N LEU A 22 -17.77 -9.27 -2.88
CA LEU A 22 -16.63 -8.35 -2.73
C LEU A 22 -16.76 -7.49 -1.47
N GLN A 23 -17.96 -7.01 -1.14
CA GLN A 23 -18.23 -6.28 0.10
C GLN A 23 -17.90 -7.11 1.34
N GLY A 24 -18.31 -8.37 1.34
CA GLY A 24 -17.97 -9.33 2.40
C GLY A 24 -16.48 -9.63 2.48
N ARG A 25 -15.81 -9.84 1.34
CA ARG A 25 -14.38 -10.15 1.26
C ARG A 25 -13.50 -9.03 1.79
N TYR A 26 -13.78 -7.79 1.41
CA TYR A 26 -12.90 -6.65 1.71
C TYR A 26 -13.28 -5.90 2.99
N TRP A 27 -14.55 -5.91 3.38
CA TRP A 27 -15.02 -5.12 4.52
C TRP A 27 -15.95 -5.86 5.47
N ASN A 28 -16.10 -7.18 5.34
CA ASN A 28 -16.89 -8.02 6.24
C ASN A 28 -18.37 -7.56 6.35
N ARG A 29 -18.93 -7.04 5.24
CA ARG A 29 -20.33 -6.61 5.13
C ARG A 29 -21.18 -7.66 4.43
N PHE A 30 -22.31 -8.02 5.03
CA PHE A 30 -23.17 -9.10 4.53
C PHE A 30 -24.65 -8.82 4.67
N LYS A 31 -25.05 -7.86 5.51
CA LYS A 31 -26.46 -7.57 5.76
C LYS A 31 -27.01 -6.75 4.60
N ALA A 32 -28.26 -7.00 4.24
CA ALA A 32 -28.96 -6.29 3.18
C ALA A 32 -28.96 -4.76 3.38
N ASP A 33 -29.07 -4.32 4.64
CA ASP A 33 -29.11 -2.92 5.04
C ASP A 33 -27.72 -2.30 5.28
N ASP A 34 -26.64 -3.07 5.12
CA ASP A 34 -25.30 -2.50 5.15
C ASP A 34 -25.13 -1.55 3.95
N LEU A 35 -24.58 -0.36 4.20
CA LEU A 35 -24.18 0.56 3.14
C LEU A 35 -23.10 -0.08 2.27
N ALA A 36 -23.27 0.01 0.95
CA ALA A 36 -22.27 -0.33 -0.04
C ALA A 36 -21.03 0.55 0.15
N ARG A 37 -19.85 -0.06 0.09
CA ARG A 37 -18.58 0.66 0.19
C ARG A 37 -17.88 0.63 -1.17
N CYS A 38 -17.55 1.81 -1.69
CA CYS A 38 -16.95 1.91 -3.01
C CYS A 38 -15.55 1.28 -3.02
N LEU A 39 -15.25 0.43 -4.02
CA LEU A 39 -13.93 -0.19 -4.18
C LEU A 39 -12.84 0.79 -4.61
N VAL A 40 -13.21 1.96 -5.14
CA VAL A 40 -12.28 2.99 -5.59
C VAL A 40 -11.81 3.86 -4.43
N CYS A 41 -12.73 4.48 -3.69
CA CYS A 41 -12.39 5.44 -2.64
C CYS A 41 -12.58 4.91 -1.20
N SER A 42 -13.13 3.70 -1.04
CA SER A 42 -13.45 3.13 0.28
C SER A 42 -14.43 3.97 1.12
N GLU A 43 -15.25 4.82 0.50
CA GLU A 43 -16.35 5.54 1.16
C GLU A 43 -17.69 4.81 1.01
N ASN A 44 -18.62 5.08 1.93
CA ASN A 44 -19.92 4.40 1.98
C ASN A 44 -20.98 5.11 1.12
N GLY A 45 -22.02 4.36 0.73
CA GLY A 45 -23.24 4.88 0.13
C GLY A 45 -23.20 5.06 -1.38
N HIS A 46 -22.18 4.53 -2.07
CA HIS A 46 -22.08 4.57 -3.53
C HIS A 46 -21.18 3.46 -4.09
N MET A 47 -21.25 3.26 -5.40
CA MET A 47 -20.41 2.32 -6.17
C MET A 47 -19.50 3.10 -7.13
N GLU A 48 -18.63 2.39 -7.85
CA GLU A 48 -17.66 3.01 -8.77
C GLU A 48 -18.31 3.96 -9.77
N GLU A 49 -19.48 3.62 -10.32
CA GLU A 49 -20.19 4.45 -11.30
C GLU A 49 -20.60 5.84 -10.78
N THR A 50 -20.78 5.98 -9.47
CA THR A 50 -21.21 7.22 -8.81
C THR A 50 -20.16 7.76 -7.86
N CYS A 51 -18.91 7.28 -7.99
CA CYS A 51 -17.83 7.68 -7.11
C CYS A 51 -17.38 9.12 -7.42
N PRO A 52 -17.50 10.06 -6.46
CA PRO A 52 -17.04 11.44 -6.66
C PRO A 52 -15.51 11.51 -6.84
N SER A 53 -14.80 10.48 -6.38
CA SER A 53 -13.36 10.35 -6.52
C SER A 53 -12.93 9.66 -7.83
N LYS A 54 -13.85 9.30 -8.73
CA LYS A 54 -13.50 8.73 -10.03
C LYS A 54 -12.85 9.76 -10.94
N GLU A 55 -13.30 11.01 -10.87
CA GLU A 55 -12.73 12.13 -11.63
C GLU A 55 -11.50 12.74 -10.93
N VAL A 56 -10.77 11.97 -10.11
CA VAL A 56 -9.59 12.48 -9.41
C VAL A 56 -8.53 12.87 -10.42
N ILE A 57 -8.31 14.18 -10.49
CA ILE A 57 -7.19 14.80 -11.18
C ILE A 57 -5.94 14.51 -10.35
N CYS A 58 -4.96 13.85 -10.96
CA CYS A 58 -3.68 13.63 -10.29
C CYS A 58 -3.08 14.97 -9.83
N GLU A 59 -2.80 15.11 -8.53
CA GLU A 59 -2.30 16.36 -7.96
C GLU A 59 -0.96 16.79 -8.57
N HIS A 60 -0.16 15.82 -9.00
CA HIS A 60 1.21 16.02 -9.47
C HIS A 60 1.32 16.29 -10.98
N CYS A 61 0.54 15.60 -11.80
CA CYS A 61 0.64 15.71 -13.27
C CYS A 61 -0.64 16.21 -13.96
N LYS A 62 -1.71 16.43 -13.19
CA LYS A 62 -3.01 16.92 -13.66
C LYS A 62 -3.72 16.04 -14.69
N SER A 63 -3.28 14.79 -14.89
CA SER A 63 -4.03 13.83 -15.69
C SER A 63 -5.32 13.40 -14.99
N VAL A 64 -6.39 13.22 -15.75
CA VAL A 64 -7.70 12.77 -15.25
C VAL A 64 -7.85 11.27 -15.52
N ASP A 65 -8.26 10.52 -14.50
CA ASP A 65 -8.68 9.11 -14.60
C ASP A 65 -7.67 8.11 -15.24
N LEU A 66 -6.37 8.46 -15.26
CA LEU A 66 -5.31 7.54 -15.71
C LEU A 66 -4.66 6.78 -14.54
N HIS A 67 -4.55 7.41 -13.37
CA HIS A 67 -3.93 6.86 -12.17
C HIS A 67 -4.29 7.69 -10.92
N PHE A 68 -4.22 7.07 -9.75
CA PHE A 68 -4.30 7.78 -8.48
C PHE A 68 -3.04 8.63 -8.25
N SER A 69 -3.15 9.78 -7.56
CA SER A 69 -2.03 10.69 -7.31
C SER A 69 -0.78 10.00 -6.73
N HIS A 70 -0.95 9.06 -5.80
CA HIS A 70 0.15 8.30 -5.20
C HIS A 70 0.87 7.36 -6.18
N ALA A 71 0.18 6.93 -7.24
CA ALA A 71 0.70 6.09 -8.31
C ALA A 71 1.15 6.91 -9.53
N CYS A 72 1.30 8.23 -9.38
CA CYS A 72 1.71 9.10 -10.47
C CYS A 72 3.14 8.77 -10.94
N PRO A 73 3.34 8.44 -12.23
CA PRO A 73 4.64 8.05 -12.74
C PRO A 73 5.67 9.20 -12.73
N LEU A 74 5.20 10.45 -12.66
CA LEU A 74 6.07 11.61 -12.50
C LEU A 74 6.41 11.89 -11.04
N TRP A 75 5.57 11.44 -10.09
CA TRP A 75 5.78 11.69 -8.67
C TRP A 75 6.52 10.55 -7.97
N LEU A 76 6.38 9.31 -8.47
CA LEU A 76 7.06 8.15 -7.94
C LEU A 76 8.58 8.32 -8.02
N LYS A 77 9.29 7.95 -6.95
CA LYS A 77 10.76 7.92 -6.96
C LYS A 77 11.22 6.80 -7.88
N CYS A 78 12.19 7.10 -8.73
CA CYS A 78 12.83 6.10 -9.56
C CYS A 78 13.54 5.07 -8.66
N PRO A 79 13.27 3.76 -8.80
CA PRO A 79 13.89 2.73 -7.94
C PRO A 79 15.40 2.60 -8.18
N LYS A 80 15.93 3.18 -9.27
CA LYS A 80 17.36 3.19 -9.60
C LYS A 80 18.10 4.35 -8.97
N CYS A 81 17.58 5.58 -9.07
CA CYS A 81 18.30 6.78 -8.63
C CYS A 81 17.59 7.58 -7.54
N GLY A 82 16.39 7.19 -7.11
CA GLY A 82 15.62 7.89 -6.07
C GLY A 82 15.01 9.24 -6.50
N GLU A 83 15.30 9.74 -7.70
CA GLU A 83 14.75 11.00 -8.21
C GLU A 83 13.37 10.80 -8.85
N ARG A 84 12.58 11.88 -8.90
CA ARG A 84 11.23 11.89 -9.47
C ARG A 84 11.25 12.34 -10.93
N GLY A 85 10.13 12.19 -11.63
CA GLY A 85 9.93 12.69 -12.99
C GLY A 85 10.29 11.71 -14.11
N HIS A 86 10.72 10.48 -13.79
CA HIS A 86 11.01 9.45 -14.79
C HIS A 86 10.80 8.03 -14.24
N ARG A 87 10.58 7.08 -15.16
CA ARG A 87 10.57 5.64 -14.85
C ARG A 87 11.98 5.06 -14.92
N GLN A 88 12.18 3.91 -14.27
CA GLN A 88 13.47 3.19 -14.25
C GLN A 88 14.06 2.95 -15.65
N SER A 89 13.22 2.64 -16.65
CA SER A 89 13.62 2.41 -18.04
C SER A 89 14.29 3.64 -18.69
N ASN A 90 13.89 4.84 -18.25
CA ASN A 90 14.34 6.12 -18.80
C ASN A 90 15.22 6.86 -17.80
N CYS A 91 15.83 6.14 -16.84
CA CYS A 91 16.65 6.76 -15.82
C CYS A 91 17.97 7.27 -16.41
N PRO A 92 18.30 8.56 -16.27
CA PRO A 92 19.55 9.12 -16.78
C PRO A 92 20.78 8.61 -16.02
N SER A 93 20.58 8.12 -14.79
CA SER A 93 21.66 7.54 -13.99
C SER A 93 22.12 6.21 -14.58
N ARG A 94 23.43 6.06 -14.80
CA ARG A 94 24.01 4.81 -15.29
C ARG A 94 24.02 3.72 -14.22
N LEU A 95 24.30 4.10 -12.98
CA LEU A 95 24.37 3.21 -11.83
C LEU A 95 23.10 3.26 -10.98
N MET A 96 22.86 2.19 -10.24
CA MET A 96 21.84 2.17 -9.19
C MET A 96 22.43 2.78 -7.93
N ARG A 97 21.70 3.71 -7.29
CA ARG A 97 22.08 4.22 -5.98
C ARG A 97 22.01 3.10 -4.97
N SER A 98 23.01 3.08 -4.10
CA SER A 98 23.22 2.12 -3.03
C SER A 98 23.25 2.84 -1.69
N HIS A 99 23.23 2.08 -0.58
CA HIS A 99 23.41 2.67 0.74
C HIS A 99 24.75 3.38 0.92
N ALA A 100 25.77 2.97 0.16
CA ALA A 100 27.08 3.63 0.18
C ALA A 100 27.04 5.09 -0.33
N ASP A 101 25.99 5.46 -1.08
CA ASP A 101 25.80 6.82 -1.59
C ASP A 101 25.11 7.75 -0.56
N GLY A 102 25.03 7.34 0.72
CA GLY A 102 24.40 8.12 1.79
C GLY A 102 22.87 8.15 1.70
N VAL A 103 22.26 7.15 1.07
CA VAL A 103 20.80 7.05 0.97
C VAL A 103 20.23 6.59 2.31
N SER A 104 19.64 7.55 3.03
CA SER A 104 18.82 7.30 4.21
C SER A 104 17.37 7.02 3.84
N CYS A 105 16.72 6.14 4.58
CA CYS A 105 15.30 5.87 4.46
C CYS A 105 14.46 7.11 4.82
N ASP A 106 13.60 7.61 3.93
CA ASP A 106 12.73 8.76 4.19
C ASP A 106 11.76 8.55 5.37
N MET A 107 11.44 7.30 5.70
CA MET A 107 10.48 6.97 6.75
C MET A 107 11.07 7.05 8.16
N CYS A 108 12.32 6.60 8.33
CA CYS A 108 12.96 6.49 9.66
C CYS A 108 14.32 7.18 9.76
N ASN A 109 14.79 7.76 8.66
CA ASN A 109 16.03 8.50 8.54
C ASN A 109 17.30 7.72 8.90
N THR A 110 17.26 6.38 8.81
CA THR A 110 18.43 5.51 8.97
C THR A 110 18.91 4.97 7.64
N GLU A 111 20.21 4.71 7.52
CA GLU A 111 20.83 4.09 6.34
C GLU A 111 20.69 2.56 6.36
N GLY A 112 21.00 1.92 5.22
CA GLY A 112 21.09 0.46 5.11
C GLY A 112 19.82 -0.27 4.66
N HIS A 113 18.71 0.43 4.39
CA HIS A 113 17.52 -0.14 3.74
C HIS A 113 16.73 0.92 2.94
N LYS A 114 15.91 0.48 2.00
CA LYS A 114 14.95 1.34 1.27
C LYS A 114 13.64 1.48 2.03
N GLU A 115 12.82 2.47 1.70
CA GLU A 115 11.53 2.71 2.36
C GLU A 115 10.62 1.48 2.37
N GLU A 116 10.66 0.67 1.32
CA GLU A 116 9.90 -0.59 1.17
C GLU A 116 10.36 -1.72 2.11
N GLU A 117 11.62 -1.69 2.52
CA GLU A 117 12.22 -2.61 3.49
C GLU A 117 12.21 -2.04 4.92
N CYS A 118 11.64 -0.84 5.10
CA CYS A 118 11.65 -0.16 6.36
C CYS A 118 10.82 -0.91 7.39
N SER A 119 11.47 -1.28 8.49
CA SER A 119 10.80 -2.00 9.59
C SER A 119 9.63 -1.24 10.21
N TRP A 120 9.56 0.09 10.04
CA TRP A 120 8.44 0.91 10.50
C TRP A 120 7.14 0.67 9.72
N LEU A 121 7.20 0.05 8.53
CA LEU A 121 6.00 -0.34 7.79
C LEU A 121 5.19 -1.43 8.51
N TRP A 122 5.88 -2.31 9.25
CA TRP A 122 5.29 -3.52 9.82
C TRP A 122 5.33 -3.55 11.36
N ARG A 123 6.09 -2.64 11.99
CA ARG A 123 6.21 -2.56 13.45
C ARG A 123 5.18 -1.59 14.04
N THR A 124 4.56 -2.02 15.13
CA THR A 124 3.64 -1.20 15.92
C THR A 124 4.31 -0.48 17.10
N TYR A 125 5.58 -0.79 17.39
CA TYR A 125 6.34 -0.20 18.50
C TYR A 125 7.61 0.51 18.01
N LYS A 126 8.06 1.51 18.77
CA LYS A 126 9.32 2.22 18.53
C LYS A 126 10.39 1.69 19.49
N PRO A 127 11.39 0.93 19.02
CA PRO A 127 12.46 0.47 19.89
C PRO A 127 13.29 1.66 20.37
N ASP A 128 13.57 1.68 21.65
CA ASP A 128 14.52 2.63 22.22
C ASP A 128 15.94 2.17 21.85
N THR A 129 16.62 2.99 21.05
CA THR A 129 17.96 2.70 20.55
C THR A 129 19.02 2.68 21.65
N SER A 130 18.74 3.26 22.83
CA SER A 130 19.67 3.24 23.96
C SER A 130 19.67 1.92 24.73
N SER A 131 18.55 1.19 24.71
CA SER A 131 18.38 -0.10 25.40
C SER A 131 18.44 -1.32 24.46
N THR A 132 18.42 -1.11 23.15
CA THR A 132 18.44 -2.20 22.15
C THR A 132 19.85 -2.72 21.92
N ARG A 133 20.12 -3.98 22.30
CA ARG A 133 21.37 -4.68 21.93
C ARG A 133 21.22 -5.34 20.57
N LYS A 134 22.18 -5.09 19.68
CA LYS A 134 22.30 -5.87 18.43
C LYS A 134 22.82 -7.26 18.76
N ILE A 135 22.18 -8.29 18.19
CA ILE A 135 22.70 -9.66 18.22
C ILE A 135 23.69 -9.82 17.07
N ASP A 136 24.77 -10.58 17.30
CA ASP A 136 25.79 -10.79 16.26
C ASP A 136 25.26 -11.66 15.11
N ASN A 137 24.48 -12.69 15.43
CA ASN A 137 23.93 -13.62 14.45
C ASN A 137 22.52 -14.06 14.84
N MET A 138 21.64 -14.18 13.84
CA MET A 138 20.33 -14.80 14.01
C MET A 138 20.46 -16.30 13.75
N ILE A 139 20.03 -17.12 14.71
CA ILE A 139 20.03 -18.58 14.55
C ILE A 139 18.87 -18.96 13.61
N MET A 140 19.20 -19.54 12.46
CA MET A 140 18.22 -19.96 11.46
C MET A 140 17.85 -21.43 11.68
N ASN A 141 16.72 -21.65 12.35
CA ASN A 141 16.10 -22.96 12.52
C ASN A 141 14.64 -22.90 12.08
N CYS A 142 14.17 -23.94 11.40
CA CYS A 142 12.78 -24.05 10.97
C CYS A 142 11.82 -24.19 12.17
N TYR A 143 10.77 -23.37 12.22
CA TYR A 143 9.78 -23.42 13.31
C TYR A 143 8.91 -24.68 13.30
N GLN A 144 8.89 -25.44 12.19
CA GLN A 144 8.11 -26.65 12.03
C GLN A 144 8.91 -27.92 12.34
N CYS A 145 10.12 -28.07 11.77
CA CYS A 145 10.92 -29.29 11.90
C CYS A 145 12.21 -29.12 12.71
N SER A 146 12.52 -27.90 13.19
CA SER A 146 13.74 -27.56 13.93
C SER A 146 15.05 -27.80 13.17
N ALA A 147 15.01 -28.11 11.88
CA ALA A 147 16.21 -28.29 11.09
C ALA A 147 16.92 -26.93 10.86
N PRO A 148 18.25 -26.91 10.82
CA PRO A 148 19.01 -25.71 10.53
C PRO A 148 18.89 -25.31 9.04
N ASN A 149 19.25 -24.07 8.73
CA ASN A 149 19.49 -23.56 7.36
C ASN A 149 18.25 -23.34 6.45
N HIS A 150 17.02 -23.32 6.99
CA HIS A 150 15.86 -22.81 6.26
C HIS A 150 14.83 -22.18 7.21
N TRP A 151 13.98 -21.30 6.66
CA TRP A 151 12.82 -20.76 7.37
C TRP A 151 11.63 -21.71 7.25
N GLY A 152 10.67 -21.67 8.18
CA GLY A 152 9.52 -22.58 8.07
C GLY A 152 8.64 -22.38 6.83
N ASP A 153 8.72 -21.21 6.18
CA ASP A 153 8.04 -20.94 4.91
C ASP A 153 8.71 -21.64 3.71
N ASP A 154 9.97 -22.06 3.87
CA ASP A 154 10.74 -22.84 2.89
C ASP A 154 10.68 -24.38 3.16
N CYS A 155 9.98 -24.80 4.22
CA CYS A 155 9.96 -26.18 4.72
C CYS A 155 9.05 -27.11 3.90
#